data_AF-A0A7X2NXQ2-F1
#
_entry.id   AF-A0A7X2NXQ2-F1
#
_cell.length_a   1.000
_cell.length_b   1.000
_cell.length_c   1.000
_cell.angle_alpha   90.00
_cell.angle_beta   90.00
_cell.angle_gamma   90.00
#
_symmetry.space_group_name_H-M   'P 1'
#
loop_
_entity.id
_entity.type
_entity.pdbx_description
1 polymer ?
#
loop_
_entity_poly.entity_id
_entity_poly.type
_entity_poly.pdbx_seq_one_letter_code
_entity_poly.pdbx_strand_id
1 'polypeptide(L)'
;MISSTLAAQAYDRARPAVAPASGLPQGVSAAAADFARVMEQVDIAATQTMTGQGDTHDLVQSIAQAEIALETAVAIRDKVVEAYQEILRMPV
;
A
#
# COMPACT_ATOMS: atom_id res chain seq x y z
N MET A 1 -35.31 -33.57 2.18
CA MET A 1 -35.44 -32.12 2.49
C MET A 1 -34.30 -31.58 3.39
N ILE A 2 -33.26 -32.36 3.73
CA ILE A 2 -32.26 -32.00 4.75
C ILE A 2 -31.02 -31.28 4.16
N SER A 3 -30.75 -31.44 2.86
CA SER A 3 -29.51 -30.94 2.24
C SER A 3 -29.47 -29.42 1.99
N SER A 4 -30.62 -28.75 1.87
CA SER A 4 -30.69 -27.30 1.61
C SER A 4 -30.21 -26.46 2.79
N THR A 5 -30.57 -26.86 4.02
CA THR A 5 -30.13 -26.18 5.24
C THR A 5 -28.63 -26.34 5.47
N LEU A 6 -28.07 -27.51 5.13
CA LEU A 6 -26.63 -27.76 5.22
C LEU A 6 -25.84 -26.90 4.23
N ALA A 7 -26.35 -26.76 3.01
CA ALA A 7 -25.76 -25.89 1.98
C ALA A 7 -25.82 -24.41 2.39
N ALA A 8 -26.94 -23.94 2.94
CA ALA A 8 -27.08 -22.56 3.43
C ALA A 8 -26.10 -22.26 4.57
N GLN A 9 -25.93 -23.19 5.52
CA GLN A 9 -24.97 -23.04 6.62
C GLN A 9 -23.51 -23.11 6.16
N ALA A 10 -23.21 -23.92 5.14
CA ALA A 10 -21.88 -23.96 4.53
C ALA A 10 -21.57 -22.64 3.81
N TYR A 11 -22.55 -22.05 3.12
CA TYR A 11 -22.42 -20.77 2.43
C TYR A 11 -22.19 -19.61 3.40
N ASP A 12 -22.98 -19.51 4.48
CA ASP A 12 -22.81 -18.46 5.49
C ASP A 12 -21.46 -18.52 6.20
N ARG A 13 -20.91 -19.72 6.41
CA ARG A 13 -19.57 -19.90 6.99
C ARG A 13 -18.45 -19.54 6.02
N ALA A 14 -18.65 -19.74 4.72
CA ALA A 14 -17.65 -19.40 3.70
C ALA A 14 -17.65 -17.91 3.35
N ARG A 15 -18.81 -17.24 3.44
CA ARG A 15 -19.00 -15.83 3.07
C ARG A 15 -18.00 -14.84 3.69
N PRO A 16 -17.61 -14.89 4.99
CA PRO A 16 -16.63 -13.96 5.55
C PRO A 16 -15.19 -14.19 5.04
N ALA A 17 -14.86 -15.37 4.50
CA ALA A 17 -13.55 -15.65 3.93
C ALA A 17 -13.40 -15.14 2.49
N VAL A 18 -14.52 -14.83 1.82
CA VAL A 18 -14.57 -14.28 0.45
C VAL A 18 -15.05 -12.82 0.46
N ALA A 19 -15.38 -12.28 1.63
CA ALA A 19 -15.78 -10.89 1.76
C ALA A 19 -14.55 -10.00 1.47
N PRO A 20 -14.67 -9.01 0.57
CA PRO A 20 -13.58 -8.09 0.30
C PRO A 20 -13.21 -7.35 1.60
N ALA A 21 -11.92 -7.38 1.94
CA ALA A 21 -11.40 -6.72 3.12
C ALA A 21 -11.78 -5.23 3.09
N SER A 22 -12.71 -4.85 3.95
CA SER A 22 -13.26 -3.50 3.99
C SER A 22 -12.44 -2.68 4.98
N GLY A 23 -11.42 -1.96 4.50
CA GLY A 23 -10.59 -1.07 5.31
C GLY A 23 -9.14 -0.99 4.85
N LEU A 24 -8.47 0.12 5.16
CA LEU A 24 -7.03 0.26 4.90
C LEU A 24 -6.27 -0.66 5.87
N PRO A 25 -5.39 -1.56 5.40
CA PRO A 25 -4.59 -2.40 6.29
C PRO A 25 -3.76 -1.55 7.23
N GLN A 26 -3.67 -1.92 8.52
CA GLN A 26 -2.87 -1.21 9.52
C GLN A 26 -1.40 -1.01 9.10
N GLY A 27 -0.87 -1.89 8.25
CA GLY A 27 0.48 -1.76 7.68
C GLY A 27 0.65 -0.57 6.75
N VAL A 28 -0.42 -0.09 6.09
CA VAL A 28 -0.35 1.06 5.17
C VAL A 28 -0.10 2.36 5.93
N SER A 29 -0.69 2.56 7.11
CA SER A 29 -0.41 3.75 7.93
C SER A 29 1.03 3.79 8.43
N ALA A 30 1.59 2.63 8.79
CA ALA A 30 3.00 2.55 9.20
C ALA A 30 3.93 2.84 8.00
N ALA A 31 3.66 2.24 6.85
CA ALA A 31 4.40 2.48 5.62
C ALA A 31 4.35 3.96 5.17
N ALA A 32 3.21 4.63 5.34
CA ALA A 32 3.09 6.05 5.06
C ALA A 32 3.94 6.91 6.01
N ALA A 33 4.02 6.55 7.30
CA ALA A 33 4.86 7.24 8.26
C ALA A 33 6.37 6.98 8.01
N ASP A 34 6.74 5.77 7.57
CA ASP A 34 8.10 5.46 7.13
C ASP A 34 8.47 6.24 5.86
N PHE A 35 7.58 6.31 4.88
CA PHE A 35 7.76 7.09 3.66
C PHE A 35 8.02 8.57 3.96
N ALA A 36 7.22 9.17 4.85
CA ALA A 36 7.38 10.56 5.26
C ALA A 36 8.77 10.82 5.88
N ARG A 37 9.26 9.90 6.72
CA ARG A 37 10.63 9.98 7.29
C ARG A 37 11.72 9.90 6.23
N VAL A 38 11.58 9.02 5.24
CA VAL A 38 12.56 8.91 4.14
C VAL A 38 12.57 10.19 3.30
N MET A 39 11.40 10.75 3.01
CA MET A 39 11.29 11.99 2.24
C MET A 39 11.91 13.19 2.97
N GLU A 40 11.72 13.30 4.29
CA GLU A 40 12.38 14.33 5.11
C GLU A 40 13.91 14.22 5.06
N GLN A 41 14.46 13.00 5.10
CA GLN A 41 15.91 12.78 4.98
C GLN A 41 16.45 13.21 3.61
N VAL A 42 15.72 12.93 2.53
CA VAL A 42 16.07 13.38 1.19
C VAL A 42 16.09 14.91 1.11
N ASP A 43 15.10 15.59 1.69
CA ASP A 43 15.04 17.06 1.68
C ASP A 43 16.21 17.69 2.44
N ILE A 44 16.60 17.13 3.59
CA ILE A 44 17.76 17.57 4.35
C ILE A 44 19.04 17.38 3.53
N ALA A 45 19.24 16.20 2.96
CA ALA A 45 20.41 15.89 2.14
C ALA A 45 20.48 16.81 0.91
N ALA A 46 19.36 17.02 0.22
CA ALA A 46 19.27 17.91 -0.94
C ALA A 46 19.63 19.35 -0.56
N THR A 47 19.08 19.86 0.55
CA THR A 47 19.39 21.21 1.04
C THR A 47 20.87 21.37 1.40
N GLN A 48 21.47 20.36 2.02
CA GLN A 48 22.89 20.37 2.36
C GLN A 48 23.78 20.34 1.11
N THR A 49 23.48 19.49 0.13
CA THR A 49 24.21 19.45 -1.14
C THR A 49 24.06 20.77 -1.91
N MET A 50 22.86 21.35 -1.97
CA MET A 50 22.61 22.63 -2.64
C MET A 50 23.33 23.81 -1.99
N THR A 51 23.52 23.77 -0.66
CA THR A 51 24.27 24.79 0.09
C THR A 51 25.79 24.53 0.11
N GLY A 52 26.25 23.48 -0.58
CA GLY A 52 27.68 23.11 -0.65
C GLY A 52 28.24 22.53 0.64
N GLN A 53 27.39 22.20 1.62
CA GLN A 53 27.78 21.64 2.91
C GLN A 53 27.63 20.11 2.99
N GLY A 54 26.94 19.49 2.03
CA GLY A 54 26.66 18.06 2.00
C GLY A 54 27.32 17.34 0.82
N ASP A 55 27.62 16.06 1.02
CA ASP A 55 28.18 15.18 -0.02
C ASP A 55 27.10 14.79 -1.03
N THR A 56 27.41 14.90 -2.33
CA THR A 56 26.56 14.38 -3.41
C THR A 56 26.27 12.89 -3.29
N HIS A 57 27.17 12.12 -2.65
CA HIS A 57 26.98 10.69 -2.42
C HIS A 57 25.84 10.41 -1.44
N ASP A 58 25.75 11.17 -0.34
CA ASP A 58 24.68 11.05 0.66
C ASP A 58 23.32 11.36 0.04
N LEU A 59 23.26 12.35 -0.87
CA LEU A 59 22.05 12.66 -1.63
C LEU A 59 21.63 11.47 -2.51
N VAL A 60 22.56 10.89 -3.28
CA VAL A 60 22.23 9.74 -4.15
C VAL A 60 21.79 8.53 -3.33
N GLN A 61 22.43 8.27 -2.18
CA GLN A 61 22.02 7.20 -1.27
C GLN A 61 20.59 7.45 -0.73
N SER A 62 20.27 8.68 -0.33
CA SER A 62 18.93 9.02 0.15
C SER A 62 17.86 8.86 -0.94
N ILE A 63 18.18 9.20 -2.19
CA ILE A 63 17.28 9.01 -3.34
C ILE A 63 17.05 7.52 -3.62
N ALA A 64 18.10 6.70 -3.56
CA ALA A 64 17.97 5.25 -3.71
C ALA A 64 17.08 4.63 -2.61
N GLN A 65 17.15 5.14 -1.38
CA GLN A 65 16.26 4.74 -0.29
C GLN A 65 14.79 5.13 -0.58
N ALA A 66 14.58 6.31 -1.16
CA ALA A 66 13.25 6.81 -1.53
C ALA A 66 12.62 6.04 -2.71
N GLU A 67 13.42 5.49 -3.61
CA GLU A 67 12.97 4.69 -4.75
C GLU A 67 12.17 3.45 -4.30
N ILE A 68 12.67 2.71 -3.31
CA ILE A 68 11.97 1.53 -2.75
C ILE A 68 10.61 1.91 -2.16
N ALA A 69 10.55 3.08 -1.53
CA ALA A 69 9.33 3.58 -0.90
C ALA A 69 8.30 4.03 -1.96
N LEU A 70 8.77 4.63 -3.07
CA LEU A 70 7.96 4.97 -4.23
C LEU A 70 7.39 3.73 -4.94
N GLU A 71 8.21 2.70 -5.16
CA GLU A 71 7.75 1.43 -5.75
C GLU A 71 6.60 0.82 -4.93
N THR A 72 6.72 0.87 -3.60
CA THR A 72 5.66 0.38 -2.70
C THR A 72 4.38 1.22 -2.82
N ALA A 73 4.50 2.55 -2.92
CA ALA A 73 3.35 3.42 -3.13
C ALA A 73 2.64 3.15 -4.47
N VAL A 74 3.41 2.87 -5.54
CA VAL A 74 2.86 2.47 -6.84
C VAL A 74 2.15 1.12 -6.75
N ALA A 75 2.72 0.13 -6.04
CA ALA A 75 2.08 -1.15 -5.83
C ALA A 75 0.73 -1.01 -5.08
N ILE A 76 0.65 -0.12 -4.09
CA ILE A 76 -0.60 0.19 -3.39
C ILE A 76 -1.61 0.82 -4.36
N ARG A 77 -1.18 1.81 -5.15
CA ARG A 77 -2.03 2.45 -6.17
C ARG A 77 -2.60 1.41 -7.13
N ASP A 78 -1.77 0.51 -7.63
CA ASP A 78 -2.19 -0.51 -8.59
C ASP A 78 -3.19 -1.50 -7.97
N LYS A 79 -2.99 -1.88 -6.70
CA LYS A 79 -3.95 -2.71 -5.96
C LYS A 79 -5.29 -2.02 -5.69
N VAL A 80 -5.29 -0.73 -5.41
CA VAL A 80 -6.53 0.06 -5.27
C VAL A 80 -7.26 0.14 -6.60
N VAL A 81 -6.54 0.33 -7.70
CA VAL A 81 -7.11 0.34 -9.05
C VAL A 81 -7.71 -1.02 -9.43
N GLU A 82 -7.01 -2.12 -9.12
CA GLU A 82 -7.50 -3.49 -9.32
C GLU A 82 -8.80 -3.74 -8.56
N ALA A 83 -8.83 -3.42 -7.25
CA ALA A 83 -10.01 -3.57 -6.42
C ALA A 83 -11.21 -2.72 -6.92
N TYR A 84 -10.95 -1.49 -7.36
CA TYR A 84 -12.00 -0.64 -7.94
C TYR A 84 -12.57 -1.22 -9.24
N GLN A 85 -11.70 -1.75 -10.11
CA GLN A 85 -12.14 -2.44 -11.33
C GLN A 85 -12.90 -3.72 -11.03
N GLU A 86 -12.54 -4.47 -10.00
CA GLU A 86 -13.25 -5.69 -9.60
C GLU A 86 -14.66 -5.39 -9.09
N ILE A 87 -14.84 -4.34 -8.27
CA ILE A 87 -16.16 -3.87 -7.82
C ILE A 87 -17.05 -3.49 -9.02
N LEU A 88 -16.50 -2.80 -10.01
CA LEU A 88 -17.24 -2.38 -11.21
C LEU A 88 -17.55 -3.53 -12.18
N ARG A 89 -16.79 -4.63 -12.12
CA ARG A 89 -16.99 -5.81 -12.97
C ARG A 89 -17.99 -6.81 -12.39
N MET A 90 -18.41 -6.67 -11.13
CA MET A 90 -19.53 -7.43 -10.62
C MET A 90 -20.82 -6.91 -11.29
N PRO A 91 -21.55 -7.72 -12.08
CA PRO A 91 -22.91 -7.36 -12.46
C PRO A 91 -23.76 -7.28 -11.19
N VAL A 92 -24.58 -6.23 -11.10
CA VAL A 92 -25.65 -6.10 -10.09
C VAL A 92 -26.66 -7.24 -10.17
#